data_AF-A0A1A9LAC7-F1
#
_entry.id   AF-A0A1A9LAC7-F1
#
_cell.length_a   1.000
_cell.length_b   1.000
_cell.length_c   1.000
_cell.angle_alpha   90.00
_cell.angle_beta   90.00
_cell.angle_gamma   90.00
#
_symmetry.space_group_name_H-M   'P 1'
#
loop_
_entity.id
_entity.type
_entity.pdbx_description
1 polymer ?
#
loop_
_entity_poly.entity_id
_entity_poly.type
_entity_poly.pdbx_seq_one_letter_code
_entity_poly.pdbx_strand_id
1 'polypeptide(L)'
;MFSQTLITTAPENILKSKVYTIHSLVNQDRKYNYKKELPNNSGCYAFWWINNCPELRGILKNAQYYIKLSHKKYNCDEDHFEKIQFTNEWIDASTHQVVINDRTVDAICLYVGKSTNMRNRVQAHLKLNVDDIWKKIEVKKNAPYTAKRLREVKFGFGQKPNTVSQLRIGLERVFNAHCVDVILKNVALSWMPLNKEQNNLVNRFYIEDKLVSCLFPLFNIDAER
;
A
#
# COMPACT_ATOMS: atom_id res chain seq x y z
N MET A 1 -0.16 26.34 -8.31
CA MET A 1 -0.48 26.48 -9.75
C MET A 1 -0.92 25.11 -10.25
N PHE A 2 -2.02 25.04 -11.01
CA PHE A 2 -2.49 23.78 -11.62
C PHE A 2 -1.72 23.50 -12.91
N SER A 3 -1.35 22.24 -13.18
CA SER A 3 -0.67 21.84 -14.42
C SER A 3 -1.22 20.53 -14.96
N GLN A 4 -2.00 20.61 -16.03
CA GLN A 4 -2.54 19.43 -16.71
C GLN A 4 -1.44 18.56 -17.30
N THR A 5 -0.40 19.15 -17.90
CA THR A 5 0.74 18.40 -18.47
C THR A 5 1.45 17.57 -17.40
N LEU A 6 1.66 18.15 -16.21
CA LEU A 6 2.26 17.43 -15.08
C LEU A 6 1.39 16.25 -14.62
N ILE A 7 0.07 16.43 -14.58
CA ILE A 7 -0.88 15.37 -14.19
C ILE A 7 -0.87 14.25 -15.24
N THR A 8 -0.98 14.59 -16.52
CA THR A 8 -1.06 13.61 -17.63
C THR A 8 0.22 12.77 -17.75
N THR A 9 1.39 13.38 -17.55
CA THR A 9 2.70 12.70 -17.66
C THR A 9 3.12 11.97 -16.39
N ALA A 10 2.38 12.12 -15.28
CA ALA A 10 2.75 11.53 -13.99
C ALA A 10 2.94 9.99 -14.00
N PRO A 11 2.10 9.18 -14.69
CA PRO A 11 2.31 7.73 -14.78
C PRO A 11 3.65 7.36 -15.41
N GLU A 12 4.02 8.01 -16.52
CA GLU A 12 5.32 7.77 -17.14
C GLU A 12 6.47 8.21 -16.25
N ASN A 13 6.34 9.37 -15.60
CA ASN A 13 7.37 9.90 -14.73
C ASN A 13 7.65 8.99 -13.54
N ILE A 14 6.60 8.41 -12.93
CA ILE A 14 6.80 7.51 -11.78
C ILE A 14 7.37 6.14 -12.18
N LEU A 15 7.05 5.65 -13.39
CA LEU A 15 7.60 4.40 -13.94
C LEU A 15 9.07 4.55 -14.36
N LYS A 16 9.44 5.72 -14.89
CA LYS A 16 10.83 6.08 -15.24
C LYS A 16 11.66 6.54 -14.04
N SER A 17 11.01 6.83 -12.90
CA SER A 17 11.72 7.28 -11.70
C SER A 17 12.56 6.16 -11.09
N LYS A 18 13.65 6.54 -10.43
CA LYS A 18 14.52 5.60 -9.73
C LYS A 18 13.74 4.89 -8.63
N VAL A 19 13.83 3.56 -8.63
CA VAL A 19 13.17 2.70 -7.65
C VAL A 19 14.18 2.22 -6.60
N TYR A 20 13.79 2.30 -5.34
CA TYR A 20 14.62 1.92 -4.20
C TYR A 20 13.98 0.76 -3.45
N THR A 21 14.70 -0.34 -3.28
CA THR A 21 14.23 -1.45 -2.43
C THR A 21 14.14 -0.97 -0.98
N ILE A 22 13.11 -1.40 -0.25
CA ILE A 22 12.96 -0.98 1.15
C ILE A 22 14.16 -1.43 1.98
N HIS A 23 14.71 -2.62 1.71
CA HIS A 23 15.96 -3.08 2.31
C HIS A 23 17.12 -2.07 2.15
N SER A 24 17.27 -1.45 0.98
CA SER A 24 18.34 -0.47 0.74
C SER A 24 18.19 0.83 1.54
N LEU A 25 16.96 1.16 1.95
CA LEU A 25 16.60 2.41 2.64
C LEU A 25 16.69 2.31 4.17
N VAL A 26 16.95 1.13 4.73
CA VAL A 26 17.03 0.90 6.18
C VAL A 26 18.42 0.42 6.60
N ASN A 27 18.72 0.56 7.89
CA ASN A 27 19.87 -0.06 8.53
C ASN A 27 19.52 -1.46 9.07
N GLN A 28 20.49 -2.12 9.69
CA GLN A 28 20.31 -3.45 10.29
C GLN A 28 19.22 -3.48 11.38
N ASP A 29 19.00 -2.38 12.10
CA ASP A 29 17.95 -2.24 13.13
C ASP A 29 16.55 -1.91 12.56
N ARG A 30 16.35 -2.06 11.24
CA ARG A 30 15.12 -1.65 10.53
C ARG A 30 14.78 -0.16 10.68
N LYS A 31 15.74 0.67 11.09
CA LYS A 31 15.62 2.13 11.13
C LYS A 31 15.98 2.70 9.78
N TYR A 32 15.22 3.70 9.34
CA TYR A 32 15.48 4.36 8.07
C TYR A 32 16.84 5.05 8.08
N ASN A 33 17.65 4.77 7.07
CA ASN A 33 18.88 5.48 6.86
C ASN A 33 18.56 6.80 6.15
N TYR A 34 18.31 7.85 6.92
CA TYR A 34 17.97 9.17 6.40
C TYR A 34 19.05 9.80 5.51
N LYS A 35 20.28 9.27 5.52
CA LYS A 35 21.36 9.68 4.63
C LYS A 35 21.20 9.12 3.20
N LYS A 36 20.35 8.10 3.00
CA LYS A 36 20.08 7.44 1.70
C LYS A 36 18.84 7.99 0.96
N GLU A 37 18.61 9.31 1.03
CA GLU A 37 17.73 10.03 0.10
C GLU A 37 16.23 9.67 0.09
N LEU A 38 15.57 9.45 1.23
CA LEU A 38 14.11 9.68 1.26
C LEU A 38 13.85 11.19 1.20
N PRO A 39 13.27 11.73 0.12
CA PRO A 39 13.07 13.17 -0.01
C PRO A 39 12.11 13.63 1.08
N ASN A 40 12.45 14.76 1.71
CA ASN A 40 11.55 15.44 2.63
C ASN A 40 10.63 16.42 1.89
N ASN A 41 10.38 16.15 0.60
CA ASN A 41 9.61 17.01 -0.29
C ASN A 41 8.18 16.51 -0.41
N SER A 42 7.30 17.40 -0.86
CA SER A 42 5.94 17.02 -1.22
C SER A 42 5.95 16.28 -2.56
N GLY A 43 4.99 15.40 -2.79
CA GLY A 43 4.90 14.68 -4.04
C GLY A 43 3.98 13.47 -3.96
N CYS A 44 4.10 12.61 -4.94
CA CYS A 44 3.42 11.32 -5.00
C CYS A 44 4.44 10.18 -5.05
N TYR A 45 4.04 9.00 -4.57
CA TYR A 45 4.89 7.82 -4.48
C TYR A 45 4.09 6.56 -4.79
N ALA A 46 4.82 5.52 -5.21
CA ALA A 46 4.27 4.20 -5.47
C ALA A 46 5.14 3.14 -4.78
N PHE A 47 4.47 2.16 -4.17
CA PHE A 47 5.09 0.95 -3.65
C PHE A 47 4.90 -0.19 -4.64
N TRP A 48 5.96 -0.95 -4.83
CA TRP A 48 6.07 -1.98 -5.83
C TRP A 48 6.45 -3.30 -5.18
N TRP A 49 5.85 -4.40 -5.63
CA TRP A 49 6.36 -5.73 -5.39
C TRP A 49 7.27 -6.15 -6.54
N ILE A 50 8.56 -6.38 -6.26
CA ILE A 50 9.60 -6.50 -7.30
C ILE A 50 9.89 -7.95 -7.72
N ASN A 51 9.12 -8.91 -7.22
CA ASN A 51 9.29 -10.33 -7.50
C ASN A 51 7.96 -10.93 -7.99
N ASN A 52 7.53 -10.56 -9.21
CA ASN A 52 6.30 -11.08 -9.82
C ASN A 52 6.48 -12.56 -10.20
N CYS A 53 6.36 -13.44 -9.21
CA CYS A 53 6.46 -14.88 -9.38
C CYS A 53 5.07 -15.56 -9.31
N PRO A 54 4.93 -16.77 -9.88
CA PRO A 54 3.69 -17.56 -9.79
C PRO A 54 3.22 -17.79 -8.34
N GLU A 55 4.15 -17.90 -7.39
CA GLU A 55 3.86 -18.07 -5.97
C GLU A 55 3.07 -16.88 -5.40
N LEU A 56 3.53 -15.64 -5.61
CA LEU A 56 2.78 -14.45 -5.15
C LEU A 56 1.39 -14.40 -5.76
N ARG A 57 1.26 -14.70 -7.06
CA ARG A 57 -0.04 -14.72 -7.75
C ARG A 57 -0.99 -15.74 -7.11
N GLY A 58 -0.47 -16.91 -6.76
CA GLY A 58 -1.21 -17.93 -6.00
C GLY A 58 -1.65 -17.41 -4.63
N ILE A 59 -0.78 -16.72 -3.90
CA ILE A 59 -1.09 -16.13 -2.58
C ILE A 59 -2.18 -15.05 -2.72
N LEU A 60 -2.04 -14.12 -3.68
CA LEU A 60 -3.02 -13.06 -3.92
C LEU A 60 -4.40 -13.63 -4.23
N LYS A 61 -4.50 -14.59 -5.15
CA LYS A 61 -5.78 -15.21 -5.53
C LYS A 61 -6.49 -15.90 -4.37
N ASN A 62 -5.72 -16.48 -3.45
CA ASN A 62 -6.24 -17.22 -2.31
C ASN A 62 -6.33 -16.36 -1.03
N ALA A 63 -6.01 -15.07 -1.12
CA ALA A 63 -5.94 -14.16 0.02
C ALA A 63 -7.28 -14.09 0.76
N GLN A 64 -7.19 -14.02 2.09
CA GLN A 64 -8.33 -13.79 2.97
C GLN A 64 -8.44 -12.27 3.26
N TYR A 65 -8.56 -11.49 2.19
CA TYR A 65 -8.58 -10.04 2.25
C TYR A 65 -10.03 -9.53 2.31
N TYR A 66 -10.41 -8.93 3.44
CA TYR A 66 -11.75 -8.41 3.64
C TYR A 66 -11.75 -6.89 3.87
N ILE A 67 -12.74 -6.20 3.30
CA ILE A 67 -12.99 -4.77 3.55
C ILE A 67 -14.31 -4.61 4.27
N LYS A 68 -14.32 -3.82 5.35
CA LYS A 68 -15.53 -3.49 6.10
C LYS A 68 -16.36 -2.48 5.29
N LEU A 69 -17.64 -2.76 5.15
CA LEU A 69 -18.62 -1.89 4.49
C LEU A 69 -19.41 -1.08 5.53
N SER A 70 -19.95 0.06 5.10
CA SER A 70 -20.70 0.97 5.98
C SER A 70 -22.04 0.37 6.45
N HIS A 71 -22.33 0.48 7.74
CA HIS A 71 -23.52 -0.10 8.39
C HIS A 71 -24.85 0.51 7.90
N LYS A 72 -24.84 1.77 7.45
CA LYS A 72 -26.07 2.50 7.08
C LYS A 72 -26.83 1.90 5.91
N LYS A 73 -26.18 1.07 5.08
CA LYS A 73 -26.81 0.50 3.88
C LYS A 73 -27.66 -0.75 4.17
N TYR A 74 -27.46 -1.42 5.32
CA TYR A 74 -28.00 -2.76 5.55
C TYR A 74 -28.92 -2.89 6.77
N ASN A 75 -29.22 -1.80 7.49
CA ASN A 75 -30.09 -1.80 8.69
C ASN A 75 -29.80 -2.96 9.66
N CYS A 76 -28.52 -3.29 9.84
CA CYS A 76 -28.08 -4.37 10.71
C CYS A 76 -27.00 -3.87 11.67
N ASP A 77 -27.07 -4.35 12.91
CA ASP A 77 -26.09 -4.07 13.97
C ASP A 77 -24.79 -4.86 13.79
N GLU A 78 -24.63 -5.59 12.68
CA GLU A 78 -23.47 -6.44 12.41
C GLU A 78 -22.47 -5.77 11.45
N ASP A 79 -21.18 -6.01 11.70
CA ASP A 79 -20.11 -5.62 10.78
C ASP A 79 -20.21 -6.40 9.47
N HIS A 80 -20.52 -5.72 8.36
CA HIS A 80 -20.53 -6.30 7.04
C HIS A 80 -19.15 -6.22 6.38
N PHE A 81 -18.68 -7.34 5.82
CA PHE A 81 -17.37 -7.44 5.18
C PHE A 81 -17.50 -8.02 3.78
N GLU A 82 -16.85 -7.40 2.82
CA GLU A 82 -16.74 -7.90 1.44
C GLU A 82 -15.37 -8.55 1.24
N LYS A 83 -15.34 -9.71 0.58
CA LYS A 83 -14.09 -10.39 0.26
C LYS A 83 -13.56 -9.84 -1.07
N ILE A 84 -12.33 -9.32 -1.04
CA ILE A 84 -11.66 -8.89 -2.26
C ILE A 84 -11.07 -10.10 -2.97
N GLN A 85 -11.43 -10.26 -4.25
CA GLN A 85 -10.89 -11.29 -5.13
C GLN A 85 -9.86 -10.66 -6.08
N PHE A 86 -8.59 -11.03 -5.91
CA PHE A 86 -7.53 -10.60 -6.81
C PHE A 86 -7.56 -11.47 -8.07
N THR A 87 -8.14 -10.96 -9.16
CA THR A 87 -8.20 -11.66 -10.45
C THR A 87 -6.87 -11.57 -11.18
N ASN A 88 -6.62 -12.49 -12.13
CA ASN A 88 -5.44 -12.39 -12.99
C ASN A 88 -5.42 -11.06 -13.76
N GLU A 89 -6.57 -10.67 -14.33
CA GLU A 89 -6.72 -9.41 -15.05
C GLU A 89 -6.29 -8.20 -14.22
N TRP A 90 -6.71 -8.12 -12.95
CA TRP A 90 -6.34 -7.01 -12.09
C TRP A 90 -4.86 -7.06 -11.69
N ILE A 91 -4.32 -8.24 -11.40
CA ILE A 91 -2.88 -8.39 -11.12
C ILE A 91 -2.04 -7.99 -12.34
N ASP A 92 -2.46 -8.37 -13.53
CA ASP A 92 -1.80 -8.02 -14.80
C ASP A 92 -1.88 -6.52 -15.07
N ALA A 93 -3.06 -5.91 -14.90
CA ALA A 93 -3.23 -4.45 -14.99
C ALA A 93 -2.40 -3.67 -13.94
N SER A 94 -2.11 -4.31 -12.80
CA SER A 94 -1.25 -3.76 -11.75
C SER A 94 0.23 -4.01 -11.99
N THR A 95 0.61 -4.81 -12.99
CA THR A 95 2.01 -5.16 -13.26
C THR A 95 2.61 -4.19 -14.28
N HIS A 96 3.72 -3.54 -13.92
CA HIS A 96 4.39 -2.55 -14.75
C HIS A 96 5.89 -2.80 -14.79
N GLN A 97 6.53 -2.35 -15.87
CA GLN A 97 7.99 -2.33 -15.97
C GLN A 97 8.56 -1.13 -15.21
N VAL A 98 9.46 -1.39 -14.27
CA VAL A 98 10.16 -0.36 -13.48
C VAL A 98 11.67 -0.60 -13.49
N VAL A 99 12.46 0.46 -13.29
CA VAL A 99 13.93 0.39 -13.31
C VAL A 99 14.50 0.32 -11.89
N ILE A 100 15.14 -0.81 -11.55
CA ILE A 100 15.82 -1.04 -10.28
C ILE A 100 17.28 -1.37 -10.56
N ASN A 101 18.22 -0.58 -10.03
CA ASN A 101 19.66 -0.78 -10.23
C ASN A 101 20.02 -0.99 -11.71
N ASP A 102 19.53 -0.10 -12.58
CA ASP A 102 19.74 -0.10 -14.03
C ASP A 102 19.19 -1.34 -14.77
N ARG A 103 18.32 -2.12 -14.11
CA ARG A 103 17.61 -3.26 -14.71
C ARG A 103 16.12 -2.99 -14.74
N THR A 104 15.50 -3.25 -15.88
CA THR A 104 14.04 -3.27 -16.01
C THR A 104 13.50 -4.58 -15.44
N VAL A 105 12.53 -4.48 -14.53
CA VAL A 105 11.85 -5.64 -13.94
C VAL A 105 10.34 -5.43 -13.96
N ASP A 106 9.60 -6.52 -14.08
CA ASP A 106 8.16 -6.51 -13.87
C ASP A 106 7.85 -6.41 -12.38
N ALA A 107 7.09 -5.38 -12.00
CA ALA A 107 6.71 -5.13 -10.63
C ALA A 107 5.22 -4.83 -10.49
N ILE A 108 4.60 -5.38 -9.45
CA ILE A 108 3.18 -5.16 -9.17
C ILE A 108 3.03 -3.89 -8.34
N CYS A 109 2.21 -2.95 -8.80
CA CYS A 109 1.85 -1.76 -8.04
C CYS A 109 0.98 -2.17 -6.84
N LEU A 110 1.50 -1.95 -5.64
CA LEU A 110 0.81 -2.31 -4.39
C LEU A 110 0.00 -1.14 -3.85
N TYR A 111 0.58 0.06 -3.89
CA TYR A 111 -0.02 1.24 -3.29
C TYR A 111 0.52 2.52 -3.91
N VAL A 112 -0.35 3.49 -4.15
CA VAL A 112 -0.04 4.85 -4.56
C VAL A 112 -0.55 5.82 -3.49
N GLY A 113 0.23 6.86 -3.20
CA GLY A 113 -0.24 7.93 -2.33
C GLY A 113 0.43 9.27 -2.58
N LYS A 114 -0.11 10.30 -1.94
CA LYS A 114 0.43 11.67 -1.92
C LYS A 114 0.89 12.06 -0.51
N SER A 115 1.87 12.96 -0.41
CA SER A 115 2.32 13.52 0.86
C SER A 115 2.91 14.91 0.72
N THR A 116 2.87 15.69 1.80
CA THR A 116 3.68 16.89 1.99
C THR A 116 5.05 16.57 2.61
N ASN A 117 5.18 15.41 3.25
CA ASN A 117 6.40 14.87 3.83
C ASN A 117 6.47 13.37 3.51
N MET A 118 7.17 13.01 2.43
CA MET A 118 7.21 11.63 1.96
C MET A 118 7.92 10.70 2.94
N ARG A 119 9.01 11.16 3.58
CA ARG A 119 9.73 10.40 4.60
C ARG A 119 8.77 9.90 5.69
N ASN A 120 8.04 10.81 6.34
CA ASN A 120 7.12 10.44 7.42
C ASN A 120 5.98 9.54 6.91
N ARG A 121 5.51 9.77 5.69
CA ARG A 121 4.42 8.99 5.10
C ARG A 121 4.83 7.56 4.81
N VAL A 122 5.99 7.35 4.16
CA VAL A 122 6.56 6.03 3.88
C VAL A 122 6.79 5.27 5.18
N GLN A 123 7.33 5.93 6.21
CA GLN A 123 7.50 5.33 7.54
C GLN A 123 6.19 4.87 8.15
N ALA A 124 5.13 5.67 8.04
CA ALA A 124 3.82 5.35 8.58
C ALA A 124 3.13 4.19 7.83
N HIS A 125 3.42 4.02 6.53
CA HIS A 125 2.97 2.87 5.76
C HIS A 125 3.60 1.55 6.22
N LEU A 126 4.90 1.57 6.55
CA LEU A 126 5.70 0.37 6.76
C LEU A 126 5.88 0.00 8.25
N LYS A 127 6.06 0.98 9.14
CA LYS A 127 6.28 0.79 10.59
C LYS A 127 7.28 -0.32 10.94
N LEU A 128 8.42 -0.36 10.25
CA LEU A 128 9.34 -1.51 10.26
C LEU A 128 9.96 -1.82 11.64
N ASN A 129 9.91 -0.88 12.57
CA ASN A 129 10.36 -1.02 13.95
C ASN A 129 9.30 -1.59 14.90
N VAL A 130 8.14 -1.99 14.39
CA VAL A 130 7.03 -2.55 15.16
C VAL A 130 6.65 -3.90 14.56
N ASP A 131 6.75 -4.98 15.33
CA ASP A 131 6.43 -6.34 14.84
C ASP A 131 4.93 -6.57 14.70
N ASP A 132 4.11 -6.13 15.67
CA ASP A 132 2.65 -6.19 15.60
C ASP A 132 2.05 -4.77 15.58
N ILE A 133 1.46 -4.39 14.44
CA ILE A 133 0.77 -3.12 14.28
C ILE A 133 -0.73 -3.20 14.51
N TRP A 134 -1.32 -4.38 14.74
CA TRP A 134 -2.76 -4.54 14.84
C TRP A 134 -3.27 -4.18 16.25
N LYS A 135 -4.47 -3.62 16.32
CA LYS A 135 -5.13 -3.40 17.62
C LYS A 135 -5.61 -4.72 18.17
N LYS A 136 -5.46 -4.91 19.49
CA LYS A 136 -6.12 -6.00 20.20
C LYS A 136 -7.63 -5.83 20.06
N ILE A 137 -8.31 -6.85 19.54
CA ILE A 137 -9.77 -6.87 19.52
C ILE A 137 -10.22 -7.54 20.81
N GLU A 138 -10.90 -6.78 21.66
CA GLU A 138 -11.72 -7.37 22.71
C GLU A 138 -12.97 -7.95 22.07
N VAL A 139 -13.01 -9.27 21.95
CA VAL A 139 -14.22 -9.95 21.50
C VAL A 139 -15.28 -9.74 22.60
N LYS A 140 -16.32 -8.98 22.29
CA LYS A 140 -17.49 -8.85 23.17
C LYS A 140 -18.07 -10.24 23.45
N LYS A 141 -18.46 -10.51 24.70
CA LYS A 141 -19.01 -11.82 25.14
C LYS A 141 -20.16 -12.36 24.26
N ASN A 142 -20.88 -11.48 23.57
CA ASN A 142 -22.04 -11.83 22.71
C ASN A 142 -21.74 -11.77 21.21
N ALA A 143 -20.47 -11.81 20.78
CA ALA A 143 -20.08 -11.79 19.36
C ALA A 143 -19.34 -13.07 18.92
N PRO A 144 -19.99 -14.26 18.97
CA PRO A 144 -19.34 -15.55 18.71
C PRO A 144 -18.81 -15.69 17.27
N TYR A 145 -19.48 -15.06 16.30
CA TYR A 145 -19.05 -15.07 14.90
C TYR A 145 -17.74 -14.29 14.67
N THR A 146 -17.57 -13.15 15.35
CA THR A 146 -16.33 -12.36 15.29
C THR A 146 -15.16 -13.11 15.92
N ALA A 147 -15.38 -13.81 17.04
CA ALA A 147 -14.35 -14.66 17.66
C ALA A 147 -13.90 -15.80 16.75
N LYS A 148 -14.85 -16.48 16.08
CA LYS A 148 -14.51 -17.58 15.16
C LYS A 148 -13.69 -17.07 13.97
N ARG A 149 -14.16 -16.01 13.31
CA ARG A 149 -13.47 -15.39 12.16
C ARG A 149 -12.05 -14.92 12.48
N LEU A 150 -11.84 -14.32 13.66
CA LEU A 150 -10.52 -13.86 14.09
C LEU A 150 -9.55 -14.98 14.43
N ARG A 151 -10.04 -16.16 14.85
CA ARG A 151 -9.20 -17.35 15.06
C ARG A 151 -8.73 -17.96 13.75
N GLU A 152 -9.59 -17.97 12.74
CA GLU A 152 -9.29 -18.55 11.42
C GLU A 152 -8.49 -17.59 10.54
N VAL A 153 -8.79 -16.29 10.58
CA VAL A 153 -8.17 -15.25 9.76
C VAL A 153 -7.93 -13.96 10.57
N LYS A 154 -6.90 -13.98 11.44
CA LYS A 154 -6.53 -12.86 12.32
C LYS A 154 -6.44 -11.53 11.57
N PHE A 155 -5.75 -11.51 10.44
CA PHE A 155 -5.41 -10.27 9.73
C PHE A 155 -6.52 -9.79 8.79
N GLY A 156 -7.32 -10.72 8.25
CA GLY A 156 -8.46 -10.41 7.38
C GLY A 156 -9.53 -9.58 8.09
N PHE A 157 -9.83 -9.93 9.34
CA PHE A 157 -10.86 -9.28 10.16
C PHE A 157 -10.28 -8.39 11.28
N GLY A 158 -8.96 -8.30 11.38
CA GLY A 158 -8.26 -7.51 12.39
C GLY A 158 -8.63 -6.03 12.34
N GLN A 159 -8.61 -5.37 13.51
CA GLN A 159 -8.86 -3.93 13.60
C GLN A 159 -7.59 -3.19 13.21
N LYS A 160 -7.69 -2.41 12.13
CA LYS A 160 -6.58 -1.60 11.61
C LYS A 160 -6.07 -0.64 12.71
N PRO A 161 -4.75 -0.44 12.86
CA PRO A 161 -4.21 0.57 13.77
C PRO A 161 -4.64 1.98 13.40
N ASN A 162 -4.57 2.29 12.11
CA ASN A 162 -4.93 3.57 11.50
C ASN A 162 -5.10 3.39 9.98
N THR A 163 -5.58 4.43 9.30
CA THR A 163 -5.74 4.48 7.84
C THR A 163 -4.43 4.68 7.08
N VAL A 164 -3.35 5.07 7.77
CA VAL A 164 -2.07 5.41 7.12
C VAL A 164 -1.23 4.17 6.82
N SER A 165 -1.38 3.05 7.54
CA SER A 165 -0.59 1.84 7.31
C SER A 165 -1.13 0.93 6.18
N GLN A 166 -1.84 1.50 5.18
CA GLN A 166 -2.57 0.74 4.15
C GLN A 166 -1.73 -0.33 3.42
N LEU A 167 -0.51 0.00 2.97
CA LEU A 167 0.41 -0.97 2.36
C LEU A 167 0.67 -2.19 3.25
N ARG A 168 1.18 -1.97 4.47
CA ARG A 168 1.52 -3.08 5.37
C ARG A 168 0.29 -3.88 5.79
N ILE A 169 -0.81 -3.18 6.10
CA ILE A 169 -2.09 -3.82 6.38
C ILE A 169 -2.51 -4.72 5.21
N GLY A 170 -2.33 -4.25 3.98
CA GLY A 170 -2.69 -5.00 2.78
C GLY A 170 -1.86 -6.28 2.62
N LEU A 171 -0.55 -6.18 2.79
CA LEU A 171 0.34 -7.35 2.75
C LEU A 171 0.07 -8.32 3.89
N GLU A 172 -0.06 -7.85 5.14
CA GLU A 172 -0.34 -8.73 6.27
C GLU A 172 -1.71 -9.42 6.14
N ARG A 173 -2.68 -8.82 5.43
CA ARG A 173 -3.95 -9.49 5.04
C ARG A 173 -3.77 -10.54 3.96
N VAL A 174 -3.00 -10.23 2.92
CA VAL A 174 -2.71 -11.17 1.83
C VAL A 174 -1.99 -12.41 2.35
N PHE A 175 -0.96 -12.22 3.17
CA PHE A 175 -0.17 -13.31 3.75
C PHE A 175 -0.79 -13.90 5.02
N ASN A 176 -1.83 -13.27 5.58
CA ASN A 176 -2.42 -13.60 6.88
C ASN A 176 -1.36 -13.80 7.99
N ALA A 177 -0.33 -12.95 7.99
CA ALA A 177 0.83 -13.05 8.88
C ALA A 177 1.51 -11.68 9.06
N HIS A 178 2.27 -11.52 10.15
CA HIS A 178 3.23 -10.42 10.25
C HIS A 178 4.31 -10.61 9.19
N CYS A 179 4.52 -9.60 8.33
CA CYS A 179 5.29 -9.76 7.11
C CYS A 179 6.42 -8.72 6.94
N VAL A 180 6.98 -8.21 8.04
CA VAL A 180 8.04 -7.19 8.00
C VAL A 180 9.24 -7.65 7.15
N ASP A 181 9.71 -8.88 7.32
CA ASP A 181 10.86 -9.39 6.55
C ASP A 181 10.52 -9.61 5.07
N VAL A 182 9.27 -10.01 4.78
CA VAL A 182 8.74 -10.12 3.42
C VAL A 182 8.71 -8.75 2.75
N ILE A 183 8.27 -7.71 3.49
CA ILE A 183 8.26 -6.33 3.05
C ILE A 183 9.68 -5.86 2.73
N LEU A 184 10.62 -6.05 3.66
CA LEU A 184 12.02 -5.64 3.49
C LEU A 184 12.61 -6.24 2.21
N LYS A 185 12.37 -7.54 1.98
CA LYS A 185 12.96 -8.29 0.85
C LYS A 185 12.32 -7.97 -0.50
N ASN A 186 11.01 -7.77 -0.56
CA ASN A 186 10.27 -7.79 -1.82
C ASN A 186 9.58 -6.46 -2.19
N VAL A 187 9.54 -5.48 -1.28
CA VAL A 187 8.93 -4.18 -1.56
C VAL A 187 9.99 -3.18 -1.99
N ALA A 188 9.63 -2.36 -2.97
CA ALA A 188 10.37 -1.18 -3.37
C ALA A 188 9.48 0.07 -3.43
N LEU A 189 10.11 1.22 -3.53
CA LEU A 189 9.48 2.53 -3.51
C LEU A 189 10.02 3.36 -4.69
N SER A 190 9.12 4.02 -5.41
CA SER A 190 9.47 5.08 -6.35
C SER A 190 8.70 6.35 -6.01
N TRP A 191 9.17 7.49 -6.50
CA TRP A 191 8.53 8.76 -6.19
C TRP A 191 8.73 9.84 -7.23
N MET A 192 7.75 10.74 -7.28
CA MET A 192 7.75 11.94 -8.09
C MET A 192 7.67 13.17 -7.17
N PRO A 193 8.80 13.87 -6.94
CA PRO A 193 8.81 15.05 -6.08
C PRO A 193 8.15 16.22 -6.80
N LEU A 194 7.44 17.07 -6.05
CA LEU A 194 6.90 18.34 -6.51
C LEU A 194 7.56 19.48 -5.75
N ASN A 195 7.86 20.57 -6.45
CA ASN A 195 8.55 21.73 -5.88
C ASN A 195 7.80 22.28 -4.65
N LYS A 196 8.52 22.53 -3.56
CA LYS A 196 8.02 23.08 -2.30
C LYS A 196 7.59 24.54 -2.41
N GLU A 197 8.23 25.30 -3.32
CA GLU A 197 8.01 26.74 -3.48
C GLU A 197 6.64 27.05 -4.12
N GLN A 198 5.98 26.06 -4.70
CA GLN A 198 4.66 26.20 -5.29
C GLN A 198 3.64 25.42 -4.47
N ASN A 199 2.49 26.05 -4.17
CA ASN A 199 1.34 25.32 -3.66
C ASN A 199 0.86 24.30 -4.73
N ASN A 200 1.29 23.06 -4.54
CA ASN A 200 1.03 21.92 -5.42
C ASN A 200 -0.09 21.01 -4.89
N LEU A 201 -0.91 21.49 -3.94
CA LEU A 201 -1.98 20.69 -3.35
C LEU A 201 -2.92 20.12 -4.42
N VAL A 202 -3.38 20.97 -5.33
CA VAL A 202 -4.29 20.58 -6.41
C VAL A 202 -3.63 19.54 -7.34
N ASN A 203 -2.38 19.77 -7.76
CA ASN A 203 -1.66 18.82 -8.61
C ASN A 203 -1.47 17.47 -7.91
N ARG A 204 -1.03 17.45 -6.64
CA ARG A 204 -0.89 16.18 -5.88
C ARG A 204 -2.19 15.40 -5.82
N PHE A 205 -3.32 16.10 -5.68
CA PHE A 205 -4.62 15.47 -5.64
C PHE A 205 -4.91 14.73 -6.95
N TYR A 206 -4.89 15.44 -8.08
CA TYR A 206 -5.18 14.85 -9.39
C TYR A 206 -4.12 13.84 -9.85
N ILE A 207 -2.84 14.05 -9.48
CA ILE A 207 -1.78 13.09 -9.76
C ILE A 207 -2.03 11.77 -9.05
N GLU A 208 -2.39 11.78 -7.75
CA GLU A 208 -2.70 10.53 -7.04
C GLU A 208 -3.83 9.78 -7.74
N ASP A 209 -4.93 10.44 -8.09
CA ASP A 209 -6.08 9.81 -8.74
C ASP A 209 -5.72 9.29 -10.14
N LYS A 210 -4.90 10.03 -10.89
CA LYS A 210 -4.38 9.60 -12.19
C LYS A 210 -3.48 8.37 -12.05
N LEU A 211 -2.61 8.33 -11.04
CA LEU A 211 -1.75 7.19 -10.78
C LEU A 211 -2.56 5.97 -10.32
N VAL A 212 -3.59 6.15 -9.47
CA VAL A 212 -4.48 5.06 -9.07
C VAL A 212 -5.23 4.47 -10.27
N SER A 213 -5.75 5.32 -11.16
CA SER A 213 -6.49 4.86 -12.34
C SER A 213 -5.60 4.29 -13.45
N CYS A 214 -4.31 4.62 -13.50
CA CYS A 214 -3.37 4.09 -14.50
C CYS A 214 -2.58 2.87 -14.01
N LEU A 215 -2.29 2.78 -12.72
CA LEU A 215 -1.43 1.73 -12.15
C LEU A 215 -2.19 0.62 -11.43
N PHE A 216 -3.50 0.80 -11.23
CA PHE A 216 -4.41 -0.17 -10.60
C PHE A 216 -3.95 -0.76 -9.25
N PRO A 217 -3.31 0.02 -8.35
CA PRO A 217 -2.65 -0.52 -7.17
C PRO A 217 -3.55 -1.38 -6.28
N LEU A 218 -3.05 -2.57 -5.92
CA LEU A 218 -3.83 -3.62 -5.24
C LEU A 218 -4.41 -3.21 -3.88
N PHE A 219 -3.77 -2.28 -3.17
CA PHE A 219 -4.14 -1.90 -1.79
C PHE A 219 -4.65 -0.47 -1.66
N ASN A 220 -4.99 0.21 -2.76
CA ASN A 220 -5.68 1.50 -2.73
C ASN A 220 -7.20 1.40 -2.58
N ILE A 221 -7.76 0.19 -2.61
CA ILE A 221 -9.19 -0.01 -2.41
C ILE A 221 -9.58 0.38 -0.99
N ASP A 222 -10.54 1.30 -0.90
CA ASP A 222 -11.22 1.70 0.33
C ASP A 222 -12.72 1.82 0.04
N ALA A 223 -13.57 1.33 0.95
CA ALA A 223 -15.02 1.26 0.71
C ALA A 223 -15.71 2.63 0.68
N GLU A 224 -15.04 3.66 1.17
CA GLU A 224 -15.57 5.02 1.37
C GLU A 224 -14.65 6.10 0.78
N ARG A 225 -13.75 5.73 -0.16
CA ARG A 225 -12.80 6.67 -0.76
C ARG A 225 -13.45 7.69 -1.69
#